data_AF-A0A8H2LC15-F1
#
_entry.id   AF-A0A8H2LC15-F1
#
_cell.length_a   1.000
_cell.length_b   1.000
_cell.length_c   1.000
_cell.angle_alpha   90.00
_cell.angle_beta   90.00
_cell.angle_gamma   90.00
#
_symmetry.space_group_name_H-M   'P 1'
#
loop_
_entity.id
_entity.type
_entity.pdbx_description
1 polymer ?
#
loop_
_entity_poly.entity_id
_entity_poly.type
_entity_poly.pdbx_seq_one_letter_code
_entity_poly.pdbx_strand_id
1 'polypeptide(L)'
;MKINPLIYLFLLVFISCNNDKKESDKDIDTDSVKKELTSYNYVYEGDLERAYIKHRIIDLKKELESLNATIQAGKNDENSIVFLEETEAEILKLNNDYQAIILVKKGVLPIIPPPPPPPPVPCLCFDVFNRLNQVVATNTVVSLSATLTDNNGKKIFSTKDIMPEPILDTRLVVFDLNTDLEKFTDEGFLTIEKIMKDDSKKTYDVSVSVHPIENTP
;
A
#
# COMPACT_ATOMS: atom_id res chain seq x y z
N MET A 1 -82.87 7.51 48.86
CA MET A 1 -82.94 6.49 47.80
C MET A 1 -81.55 6.31 47.22
N LYS A 2 -80.97 5.12 47.45
CA LYS A 2 -79.87 4.39 46.73
C LYS A 2 -78.59 5.19 46.39
N ILE A 3 -77.50 5.02 47.16
CA ILE A 3 -76.41 4.00 47.07
C ILE A 3 -75.42 4.30 45.91
N ASN A 4 -74.15 4.52 46.30
CA ASN A 4 -72.87 4.46 45.53
C ASN A 4 -72.74 3.15 44.71
N PRO A 5 -71.56 2.69 44.23
CA PRO A 5 -70.30 3.26 43.73
C PRO A 5 -69.95 2.66 42.32
N LEU A 6 -68.70 2.80 41.87
CA LEU A 6 -67.88 1.99 40.93
C LEU A 6 -67.26 2.89 39.86
N ILE A 7 -65.96 3.20 39.86
CA ILE A 7 -64.82 2.28 39.66
C ILE A 7 -65.13 1.21 38.61
N TYR A 8 -64.87 1.57 37.36
CA TYR A 8 -64.43 0.72 36.25
C TYR A 8 -63.67 1.70 35.34
N LEU A 9 -62.35 1.83 35.42
CA LEU A 9 -61.36 0.91 34.83
C LEU A 9 -61.96 0.10 33.66
N PHE A 10 -62.09 0.75 32.51
CA PHE A 10 -62.16 0.04 31.24
C PHE A 10 -61.25 0.70 30.22
N LEU A 11 -60.27 -0.10 29.80
CA LEU A 11 -59.31 0.17 28.75
C LEU A 11 -59.99 0.42 27.41
N LEU A 12 -59.37 1.33 26.65
CA LEU A 12 -59.19 1.33 25.20
C LEU A 12 -60.43 1.35 24.30
N VAL A 13 -60.67 2.49 23.64
CA VAL A 13 -60.71 2.55 22.16
C VAL A 13 -60.07 3.86 21.69
N PHE A 14 -59.25 3.73 20.66
CA PHE A 14 -58.33 4.65 20.00
C PHE A 14 -59.00 5.80 19.20
N ILE A 15 -58.12 6.70 18.72
CA ILE A 15 -58.19 7.61 17.54
C ILE A 15 -58.29 9.09 18.01
N SER A 16 -57.37 10.03 17.74
CA SER A 16 -56.19 10.07 16.86
C SER A 16 -55.31 11.29 17.21
N CYS A 17 -54.03 11.19 16.83
CA CYS A 17 -53.09 12.25 16.43
C CYS A 17 -52.83 13.44 17.37
N ASN A 18 -51.66 13.43 18.02
CA ASN A 18 -50.66 14.48 17.78
C ASN A 18 -49.25 14.06 18.20
N ASN A 19 -48.41 13.82 17.19
CA ASN A 19 -46.97 14.07 17.12
C ASN A 19 -46.09 13.70 18.33
N ASP A 20 -45.93 12.40 18.57
CA ASP A 20 -44.66 11.87 19.07
C ASP A 20 -43.77 11.52 17.88
N LYS A 21 -42.65 12.23 17.74
CA LYS A 21 -41.38 11.58 17.40
C LYS A 21 -40.31 12.17 18.31
N LYS A 22 -40.14 11.52 19.46
CA LYS A 22 -38.85 11.47 20.14
C LYS A 22 -37.82 11.06 19.10
N GLU A 23 -36.92 11.97 18.78
CA GLU A 23 -35.74 11.64 17.98
C GLU A 23 -34.89 10.73 18.87
N SER A 24 -35.08 9.43 18.64
CA SER A 24 -34.24 8.37 19.13
C SER A 24 -32.79 8.72 18.83
N ASP A 25 -31.93 8.49 19.83
CA ASP A 25 -30.51 8.26 19.66
C ASP A 25 -30.27 7.61 18.29
N LYS A 26 -29.70 8.39 17.37
CA LYS A 26 -29.05 7.80 16.23
C LYS A 26 -27.81 7.17 16.82
N ASP A 27 -27.91 5.86 17.05
CA ASP A 27 -26.77 4.96 17.10
C ASP A 27 -25.74 5.51 16.13
N ILE A 28 -24.60 5.92 16.71
CA ILE A 28 -23.40 6.20 15.96
C ILE A 28 -23.13 4.92 15.19
N ASP A 29 -23.29 5.01 13.87
CA ASP A 29 -22.97 3.97 12.93
C ASP A 29 -21.48 3.67 13.05
N THR A 30 -21.11 2.79 13.99
CA THR A 30 -19.79 2.15 14.10
C THR A 30 -19.62 1.07 13.04
N ASP A 31 -20.21 1.26 11.87
CA ASP A 31 -19.99 0.43 10.69
C ASP A 31 -18.83 0.99 9.86
N SER A 32 -17.77 1.44 10.55
CA SER A 32 -16.44 1.37 9.97
C SER A 32 -16.14 -0.12 9.82
N VAL A 33 -16.63 -0.73 8.75
CA VAL A 33 -16.22 -2.06 8.29
C VAL A 33 -14.70 -2.06 8.36
N LYS A 34 -14.16 -2.75 9.36
CA LYS A 34 -12.73 -2.85 9.56
C LYS A 34 -12.19 -3.54 8.32
N LYS A 35 -11.66 -2.78 7.37
CA LYS A 35 -11.14 -3.30 6.11
C LYS A 35 -10.12 -4.39 6.45
N GLU A 36 -10.44 -5.63 6.11
CA GLU A 36 -9.62 -6.76 6.46
C GLU A 36 -8.41 -6.79 5.52
N LEU A 37 -7.22 -6.58 6.10
CA LEU A 37 -5.97 -6.82 5.39
C LEU A 37 -5.86 -8.33 5.15
N THR A 38 -5.54 -8.71 3.93
CA THR A 38 -5.24 -10.07 3.52
C THR A 38 -3.96 -10.06 2.71
N SER A 39 -3.31 -11.22 2.69
CA SER A 39 -2.10 -11.46 1.91
C SER A 39 -2.21 -11.10 0.41
N TYR A 40 -3.43 -10.98 -0.11
CA TYR A 40 -3.71 -10.71 -1.52
C TYR A 40 -4.20 -9.29 -1.84
N ASN A 41 -4.54 -8.49 -0.82
CA ASN A 41 -5.12 -7.15 -1.05
C ASN A 41 -4.24 -6.01 -0.56
N TYR A 42 -3.19 -6.30 0.23
CA TYR A 42 -2.26 -5.28 0.70
C TYR A 42 -0.80 -5.58 0.32
N VAL A 43 -0.01 -4.52 0.22
CA VAL A 43 1.45 -4.59 0.20
C VAL A 43 2.04 -3.68 1.28
N TYR A 44 3.16 -4.08 1.88
CA TYR A 44 3.91 -3.22 2.78
C TYR A 44 4.84 -2.29 1.98
N GLU A 45 4.71 -0.98 2.18
CA GLU A 45 5.47 0.05 1.49
C GLU A 45 6.98 -0.11 1.68
N GLY A 46 7.43 -0.49 2.87
CA GLY A 46 8.85 -0.74 3.11
C GLY A 46 9.41 -1.93 2.32
N ASP A 47 8.58 -2.93 1.98
CA ASP A 47 9.02 -4.03 1.12
C ASP A 47 9.14 -3.61 -0.34
N LEU A 48 8.25 -2.73 -0.82
CA LEU A 48 8.37 -2.10 -2.14
C LEU A 48 9.66 -1.27 -2.23
N GLU A 49 9.93 -0.44 -1.22
CA GLU A 49 11.12 0.40 -1.17
C GLU A 49 12.41 -0.45 -1.14
N ARG A 50 12.40 -1.55 -0.37
CA ARG A 50 13.54 -2.50 -0.35
C ARG A 50 13.76 -3.16 -1.70
N ALA A 51 12.69 -3.52 -2.40
CA ALA A 51 12.78 -4.11 -3.74
C ALA A 51 13.39 -3.10 -4.73
N TYR A 52 12.90 -1.86 -4.74
CA TYR A 52 13.49 -0.76 -5.51
C TYR A 52 14.99 -0.59 -5.22
N ILE A 53 15.37 -0.42 -3.95
CA ILE A 53 16.77 -0.21 -3.56
C ILE A 53 17.65 -1.39 -3.99
N LYS A 54 17.18 -2.62 -3.80
CA LYS A 54 17.92 -3.82 -4.19
C LYS A 54 18.18 -3.85 -5.70
N HIS A 55 17.19 -3.52 -6.53
CA HIS A 55 17.36 -3.49 -7.97
C HIS A 55 18.28 -2.36 -8.41
N ARG A 56 18.14 -1.15 -7.84
CA ARG A 56 19.05 -0.04 -8.13
C ARG A 56 20.50 -0.37 -7.79
N ILE A 57 20.76 -1.03 -6.66
CA ILE A 57 22.12 -1.49 -6.32
C ILE A 57 22.65 -2.52 -7.33
N ILE A 58 21.81 -3.44 -7.82
CA ILE A 58 22.22 -4.42 -8.84
C ILE A 58 22.61 -3.70 -10.14
N ASP A 59 21.81 -2.73 -10.58
CA ASP A 59 22.07 -2.00 -11.82
C ASP A 59 23.32 -1.14 -11.71
N LEU A 60 23.49 -0.40 -10.61
CA LEU A 60 24.71 0.37 -10.34
C LEU A 60 25.96 -0.51 -10.31
N LYS A 61 25.88 -1.72 -9.76
CA LYS A 61 27.00 -2.67 -9.78
C LYS A 61 27.35 -3.13 -11.19
N LYS A 62 26.37 -3.37 -12.06
CA LYS A 62 26.61 -3.69 -13.47
C LYS A 62 27.23 -2.51 -14.22
N GLU A 63 26.78 -1.29 -13.94
CA GLU A 63 27.37 -0.06 -14.49
C GLU A 63 28.84 0.07 -14.07
N LEU A 64 29.17 -0.17 -12.79
CA LEU A 64 30.55 -0.21 -12.31
C LEU A 64 31.40 -1.29 -12.98
N GLU A 65 30.87 -2.50 -13.17
CA GLU A 65 31.59 -3.57 -13.87
C GLU A 65 31.93 -3.17 -15.31
N SER A 66 30.97 -2.58 -16.03
CA SER A 66 31.17 -2.09 -17.40
C SER A 66 32.18 -0.94 -17.47
N LEU A 67 32.12 -0.01 -16.51
CA LEU A 67 33.04 1.12 -16.41
C LEU A 67 34.46 0.66 -16.10
N ASN A 68 34.62 -0.26 -15.13
CA ASN A 68 35.91 -0.84 -14.78
C ASN A 68 36.55 -1.57 -15.96
N ALA A 69 35.77 -2.30 -16.77
CA ALA A 69 36.25 -2.92 -18.00
C ALA A 69 36.78 -1.87 -19.01
N THR A 70 36.13 -0.70 -19.10
CA THR A 70 36.55 0.41 -19.98
C THR A 70 37.83 1.08 -19.48
N ILE A 71 37.95 1.29 -18.18
CA ILE A 71 39.16 1.84 -17.54
C ILE A 71 40.35 0.88 -17.74
N GLN A 72 40.15 -0.42 -17.51
CA GLN A 72 41.19 -1.45 -17.71
C GLN A 72 41.64 -1.55 -19.17
N ALA A 73 40.77 -1.22 -20.13
CA ALA A 73 41.11 -1.12 -21.54
C ALA A 73 41.91 0.15 -21.91
N GLY A 74 42.30 0.98 -20.94
CA GLY A 74 43.09 2.20 -21.14
C GLY A 74 42.30 3.35 -21.78
N LYS A 75 40.97 3.31 -21.71
CA LYS A 75 40.07 4.32 -22.27
C LYS A 75 39.48 5.24 -21.20
N ASN A 76 40.22 5.48 -20.12
CA ASN A 76 39.75 6.32 -19.03
C ASN A 76 39.92 7.81 -19.37
N ASP A 77 38.87 8.59 -19.12
CA ASP A 77 38.92 10.04 -19.00
C ASP A 77 38.61 10.46 -17.55
N GLU A 78 38.81 11.73 -17.23
CA GLU A 78 38.56 12.28 -15.88
C GLU A 78 37.08 12.10 -15.45
N ASN A 79 36.15 12.13 -16.42
CA ASN A 79 34.73 11.89 -16.18
C ASN A 79 34.44 10.46 -15.72
N SER A 80 35.18 9.47 -16.22
CA SER A 80 35.03 8.06 -15.85
C SER A 80 35.39 7.82 -14.39
N ILE A 81 36.36 8.55 -13.84
CA ILE A 81 36.77 8.44 -12.43
C ILE A 81 35.71 9.09 -11.52
N VAL A 82 35.25 10.29 -11.86
CA VAL A 82 34.19 10.99 -11.11
C VAL A 82 32.91 10.15 -11.08
N PHE A 83 32.50 9.59 -12.23
CA PHE A 83 31.32 8.75 -12.32
C PHE A 83 31.44 7.47 -11.46
N LEU A 84 32.64 6.91 -11.33
CA LEU A 84 32.91 5.77 -10.45
C LEU A 84 32.69 6.14 -8.98
N GLU A 85 33.30 7.23 -8.53
CA GLU A 85 33.18 7.71 -7.14
C GLU A 85 31.73 8.04 -6.78
N GLU A 86 31.00 8.71 -7.69
CA GLU A 86 29.57 9.02 -7.51
C GLU A 86 28.72 7.75 -7.40
N THR A 87 29.00 6.75 -8.25
CA THR A 87 28.28 5.47 -8.24
C THR A 87 28.52 4.69 -6.95
N GLU A 88 29.77 4.64 -6.47
CA GLU A 88 30.10 3.99 -5.20
C GLU A 88 29.44 4.70 -4.01
N ALA A 89 29.43 6.03 -4.01
CA ALA A 89 28.74 6.82 -2.99
C ALA A 89 27.22 6.58 -3.01
N GLU A 90 26.60 6.47 -4.20
CA GLU A 90 25.18 6.14 -4.34
C GLU A 90 24.88 4.75 -3.78
N ILE A 91 25.70 3.73 -4.09
CA ILE A 91 25.55 2.38 -3.52
C ILE A 91 25.65 2.41 -2.00
N LEU A 92 26.61 3.14 -1.43
CA LEU A 92 26.76 3.25 0.02
C LEU A 92 25.52 3.90 0.65
N LYS A 93 25.03 5.00 0.07
CA LYS A 93 23.81 5.66 0.52
C LYS A 93 22.60 4.72 0.46
N LEU A 94 22.41 4.03 -0.66
CA LEU A 94 21.31 3.08 -0.85
C LEU A 94 21.36 1.93 0.15
N ASN A 95 22.55 1.42 0.48
CA ASN A 95 22.70 0.41 1.52
C ASN A 95 22.29 0.94 2.90
N ASN A 96 22.66 2.18 3.24
CA ASN A 96 22.24 2.81 4.49
C ASN A 96 20.71 2.99 4.52
N ASP A 97 20.12 3.48 3.44
CA ASP A 97 18.67 3.64 3.29
C ASP A 97 17.96 2.28 3.45
N TYR A 98 18.49 1.21 2.84
CA TYR A 98 17.96 -0.15 2.96
C TYR A 98 17.92 -0.64 4.42
N GLN A 99 18.98 -0.39 5.18
CA GLN A 99 19.06 -0.79 6.59
C GLN A 99 18.18 0.07 7.51
N ALA A 100 17.86 1.30 7.10
CA ALA A 100 16.99 2.20 7.85
C ALA A 100 15.51 1.88 7.71
N ILE A 101 15.11 1.09 6.69
CA ILE A 101 13.71 0.71 6.48
C ILE A 101 13.22 -0.18 7.64
N ILE A 102 12.15 0.28 8.29
CA ILE A 102 11.53 -0.42 9.42
C ILE A 102 10.92 -1.74 8.93
N LEU A 103 11.37 -2.85 9.51
CA LEU A 103 10.79 -4.17 9.26
C LEU A 103 9.57 -4.41 10.15
N VAL A 104 8.46 -4.81 9.54
CA VAL A 104 7.28 -5.25 10.27
C VAL A 104 7.48 -6.70 10.71
N LYS A 105 7.40 -6.95 12.02
CA LYS A 105 7.58 -8.31 12.57
C LYS A 105 6.47 -9.24 12.06
N LYS A 106 6.84 -10.50 11.82
CA LYS A 106 5.90 -11.58 11.49
C LYS A 106 4.78 -11.65 12.54
N GLY A 107 3.53 -11.62 12.09
CA GLY A 107 2.33 -11.66 12.94
C GLY A 107 1.70 -10.31 13.28
N VAL A 108 2.31 -9.18 12.88
CA VAL A 108 1.68 -7.85 12.97
C VAL A 108 0.75 -7.59 11.78
N LEU A 109 1.13 -8.07 10.60
CA LEU A 109 0.31 -8.06 9.38
C LEU A 109 0.07 -9.49 8.91
N PRO A 110 -1.03 -9.75 8.16
CA PRO A 110 -1.25 -11.02 7.49
C PRO A 110 -0.04 -11.39 6.62
N ILE A 111 0.33 -12.67 6.57
CA ILE A 111 1.52 -13.09 5.80
C ILE A 111 1.18 -13.02 4.31
N ILE A 112 1.89 -12.18 3.52
CA ILE A 112 1.83 -12.23 2.04
C ILE A 112 2.17 -13.67 1.62
N PRO A 113 1.34 -14.34 0.77
CA PRO A 113 1.58 -15.72 0.40
C PRO A 113 2.90 -15.78 -0.38
N PRO A 114 3.59 -16.92 -0.37
CA PRO A 114 4.72 -17.08 -1.27
C PRO A 114 4.25 -16.80 -2.71
N PRO A 115 5.03 -16.04 -3.49
CA PRO A 115 4.65 -15.75 -4.87
C PRO A 115 4.51 -17.05 -5.67
N PRO A 116 3.65 -17.07 -6.70
CA PRO A 116 3.59 -18.21 -7.61
C PRO A 116 4.98 -18.48 -8.23
N PRO A 117 5.25 -19.72 -8.68
CA PRO A 117 6.53 -20.05 -9.28
C PRO A 117 6.81 -19.07 -10.43
N PRO A 118 8.03 -18.50 -10.51
CA PRO A 118 8.34 -17.50 -11.53
C PRO A 118 8.10 -18.09 -12.92
N PRO A 119 7.50 -17.34 -13.85
CA PRO A 119 7.43 -17.76 -15.23
C PRO A 119 8.86 -18.01 -15.77
N PRO A 120 9.00 -18.85 -16.80
CA PRO A 120 10.30 -19.06 -17.44
C PRO A 120 10.83 -17.70 -17.92
N VAL A 121 11.97 -17.30 -17.34
CA VAL A 121 12.71 -16.02 -17.45
C VAL A 121 12.39 -15.03 -16.31
N PRO A 122 13.36 -14.73 -15.41
CA PRO A 122 13.09 -13.88 -14.26
C PRO A 122 13.06 -12.40 -14.66
N CYS A 123 11.89 -11.76 -14.58
CA CYS A 123 11.87 -10.35 -14.21
C CYS A 123 12.38 -10.23 -12.76
N LEU A 124 13.23 -9.25 -12.48
CA LEU A 124 13.46 -8.77 -11.11
C LEU A 124 12.22 -7.97 -10.68
N CYS A 125 11.09 -8.66 -10.55
CA CYS A 125 9.79 -8.07 -10.25
C CYS A 125 9.44 -8.31 -8.78
N PHE A 126 8.74 -7.36 -8.17
CA PHE A 126 8.05 -7.55 -6.91
C PHE A 126 6.66 -8.13 -7.18
N ASP A 127 6.31 -9.22 -6.51
CA ASP A 127 5.03 -9.88 -6.74
C ASP A 127 3.90 -9.17 -6.01
N VAL A 128 2.85 -8.83 -6.75
CA VAL A 128 1.59 -8.30 -6.22
C VAL A 128 0.42 -9.09 -6.82
N PHE A 129 -0.75 -9.01 -6.18
CA PHE A 129 -1.95 -9.67 -6.69
C PHE A 129 -2.88 -8.66 -7.35
N ASN A 130 -3.71 -9.13 -8.28
CA ASN A 130 -4.72 -8.35 -8.99
C ASN A 130 -5.88 -7.87 -8.09
N ARG A 131 -5.83 -8.15 -6.78
CA ARG A 131 -6.72 -7.55 -5.76
C ARG A 131 -6.02 -6.53 -4.87
N LEU A 132 -4.78 -6.14 -5.18
CA LEU A 132 -4.09 -5.08 -4.46
C LEU A 132 -4.99 -3.83 -4.46
N ASN A 133 -5.43 -3.44 -3.27
CA ASN A 133 -6.24 -2.26 -3.03
C ASN A 133 -5.71 -1.42 -1.86
N GLN A 134 -4.69 -1.90 -1.15
CA GLN A 134 -4.17 -1.27 0.05
C GLN A 134 -2.63 -1.22 0.06
N VAL A 135 -2.09 -0.11 0.55
CA VAL A 135 -0.67 0.00 0.91
C VAL A 135 -0.59 0.22 2.41
N VAL A 136 0.17 -0.61 3.11
CA VAL A 136 0.46 -0.41 4.53
C VAL A 136 1.83 0.25 4.66
N ALA A 137 1.94 1.32 5.44
CA ALA A 137 3.21 1.99 5.71
C ALA A 137 3.37 2.30 7.19
N THR A 138 4.54 2.82 7.56
CA THR A 138 4.77 3.37 8.90
C THR A 138 3.96 4.65 9.09
N ASN A 139 3.56 4.94 10.32
CA ASN A 139 2.81 6.15 10.67
C ASN A 139 3.58 7.47 10.48
N THR A 140 4.80 7.41 9.95
CA THR A 140 5.59 8.57 9.53
C THR A 140 5.19 9.07 8.14
N VAL A 141 4.51 8.24 7.34
CA VAL A 141 3.95 8.62 6.05
C VAL A 141 2.59 9.28 6.28
N VAL A 142 2.39 10.49 5.75
CA VAL A 142 1.16 11.27 5.90
C VAL A 142 0.32 11.37 4.63
N SER A 143 0.93 11.11 3.48
CA SER A 143 0.27 11.07 2.18
C SER A 143 1.01 10.10 1.27
N LEU A 144 0.26 9.42 0.40
CA LEU A 144 0.81 8.53 -0.61
C LEU A 144 0.13 8.80 -1.96
N SER A 145 0.83 8.58 -3.06
CA SER A 145 0.27 8.44 -4.39
C SER A 145 0.86 7.18 -5.01
N ALA A 146 0.03 6.40 -5.69
CA ALA A 146 0.44 5.16 -6.34
C ALA A 146 -0.01 5.18 -7.79
N THR A 147 0.88 4.87 -8.73
CA THR A 147 0.54 4.76 -10.15
C THR A 147 1.12 3.46 -10.70
N LEU A 148 0.27 2.62 -11.29
CA LEU A 148 0.71 1.44 -12.02
C LEU A 148 0.61 1.69 -13.52
N THR A 149 1.69 1.44 -14.24
CA THR A 149 1.75 1.44 -15.71
C THR A 149 2.19 0.08 -16.22
N ASP A 150 1.63 -0.38 -17.33
CA ASP A 150 2.12 -1.57 -18.01
C ASP A 150 3.47 -1.32 -18.71
N ASN A 151 4.07 -2.37 -19.26
CA ASN A 151 5.33 -2.29 -20.01
C ASN A 151 5.29 -1.41 -21.28
N ASN A 152 4.09 -1.02 -21.76
CA ASN A 152 3.90 -0.10 -22.87
C ASN A 152 3.69 1.36 -22.40
N GLY A 153 3.78 1.62 -21.09
CA GLY A 153 3.53 2.92 -20.48
C GLY A 153 2.05 3.27 -20.35
N LYS A 154 1.13 2.33 -20.61
CA LYS A 154 -0.31 2.55 -20.41
C LYS A 154 -0.60 2.49 -18.92
N LYS A 155 -1.22 3.55 -18.41
CA LYS A 155 -1.69 3.64 -17.03
C LYS A 155 -2.81 2.63 -16.75
N ILE A 156 -2.60 1.76 -15.78
CA ILE A 156 -3.57 0.79 -15.27
C ILE A 156 -4.41 1.45 -14.16
N PHE A 157 -3.75 2.07 -13.18
CA PHE A 157 -4.42 2.92 -12.19
C PHE A 157 -3.51 4.06 -11.74
N SER A 158 -4.09 5.06 -11.10
CA SER A 158 -3.36 6.14 -10.45
C SER A 158 -4.20 6.73 -9.33
N THR A 159 -3.60 6.87 -8.16
CA THR A 159 -4.14 7.61 -7.02
C THR A 159 -3.34 8.88 -6.82
N LYS A 160 -3.93 9.83 -6.10
CA LYS A 160 -3.27 11.10 -5.78
C LYS A 160 -3.58 11.49 -4.35
N ASP A 161 -2.52 11.78 -3.60
CA ASP A 161 -2.56 12.34 -2.25
C ASP A 161 -3.56 11.61 -1.33
N ILE A 162 -3.52 10.28 -1.34
CA ILE A 162 -4.36 9.47 -0.47
C ILE A 162 -3.88 9.58 0.98
N MET A 163 -4.83 9.82 1.87
CA MET A 163 -4.57 10.00 3.30
C MET A 163 -4.62 8.65 4.02
N PRO A 164 -3.81 8.47 5.08
CA PRO A 164 -3.80 7.24 5.85
C PRO A 164 -5.02 7.11 6.74
N GLU A 165 -5.53 5.88 6.86
CA GLU A 165 -6.41 5.46 7.94
C GLU A 165 -5.58 4.74 9.04
N PRO A 166 -5.84 4.98 10.33
CA PRO A 166 -5.16 4.27 11.40
C PRO A 166 -5.59 2.80 11.44
N ILE A 167 -4.65 1.90 11.73
CA ILE A 167 -4.93 0.48 12.01
C ILE A 167 -4.67 0.16 13.49
N LEU A 168 -5.02 -1.06 13.93
CA LEU A 168 -4.87 -1.46 15.35
C LEU A 168 -3.45 -1.30 15.91
N ASP A 169 -2.43 -1.37 15.05
CA ASP A 169 -1.05 -1.01 15.42
C ASP A 169 -0.82 0.49 15.16
N THR A 170 -0.67 1.28 16.22
CA THR A 170 -0.46 2.74 16.14
C THR A 170 0.81 3.16 15.42
N ARG A 171 1.72 2.22 15.13
CA ARG A 171 2.96 2.46 14.37
C ARG A 171 2.77 2.34 12.86
N LEU A 172 1.63 1.82 12.42
CA LEU A 172 1.31 1.58 11.03
C LEU A 172 0.04 2.33 10.64
N VAL A 173 -0.08 2.57 9.34
CA VAL A 173 -1.24 3.18 8.70
C VAL A 173 -1.55 2.44 7.41
N VAL A 174 -2.81 2.49 6.98
CA VAL A 174 -3.25 1.92 5.71
C VAL A 174 -3.68 3.03 4.76
N PHE A 175 -3.29 2.91 3.50
CA PHE A 175 -3.69 3.78 2.41
C PHE A 175 -4.58 2.97 1.47
N ASP A 176 -5.81 3.43 1.27
CA ASP A 176 -6.74 2.80 0.33
C ASP A 176 -6.50 3.33 -1.08
N LEU A 177 -6.11 2.43 -1.97
CA LEU A 177 -5.90 2.74 -3.37
C LEU A 177 -7.22 2.90 -4.13
N ASN A 178 -8.31 2.30 -3.63
CA ASN A 178 -9.60 2.20 -4.31
C ASN A 178 -9.47 1.73 -5.77
N THR A 179 -8.60 0.75 -6.00
CA THR A 179 -8.26 0.23 -7.33
C THR A 179 -9.04 -1.02 -7.68
N ASP A 180 -9.57 -1.06 -8.90
CA ASP A 180 -10.03 -2.29 -9.55
C ASP A 180 -8.91 -2.84 -10.43
N LEU A 181 -7.99 -3.58 -9.80
CA LEU A 181 -6.92 -4.29 -10.49
C LEU A 181 -7.39 -5.62 -11.10
N GLU A 182 -8.66 -6.02 -10.93
CA GLU A 182 -9.11 -7.40 -11.17
C GLU A 182 -8.87 -7.88 -12.61
N LYS A 183 -8.62 -6.95 -13.54
CA LYS A 183 -8.42 -7.20 -14.97
C LYS A 183 -6.97 -7.09 -15.45
N PHE A 184 -6.03 -6.72 -14.59
CA PHE A 184 -4.62 -6.61 -14.98
C PHE A 184 -3.82 -7.79 -14.42
N THR A 185 -3.19 -8.55 -15.31
CA THR A 185 -2.34 -9.69 -14.99
C THR A 185 -1.19 -9.69 -15.98
N ASP A 186 -0.18 -8.90 -15.67
CA ASP A 186 1.03 -8.74 -16.47
C ASP A 186 2.10 -8.05 -15.62
N GLU A 187 3.26 -7.84 -16.20
CA GLU A 187 4.33 -7.02 -15.64
C GLU A 187 4.08 -5.52 -15.87
N GLY A 188 4.57 -4.71 -14.94
CA GLY A 188 4.49 -3.26 -15.03
C GLY A 188 5.40 -2.55 -14.03
N PHE A 189 5.19 -1.25 -13.90
CA PHE A 189 5.92 -0.38 -12.99
C PHE A 189 4.95 0.27 -12.03
N LEU A 190 5.14 0.02 -10.74
CA LEU A 190 4.43 0.69 -9.65
C LEU A 190 5.28 1.86 -9.15
N THR A 191 4.86 3.07 -9.46
CA THR A 191 5.41 4.31 -8.91
C THR A 191 4.74 4.60 -7.57
N ILE A 192 5.55 4.72 -6.52
CA ILE A 192 5.12 5.21 -5.21
C ILE A 192 5.72 6.59 -4.99
N GLU A 193 4.87 7.55 -4.65
CA GLU A 193 5.25 8.84 -4.13
C GLU A 193 4.70 8.97 -2.71
N LYS A 194 5.56 9.26 -1.73
CA LYS A 194 5.17 9.42 -0.34
C LYS A 194 5.63 10.75 0.23
N ILE A 195 4.78 11.35 1.05
CA ILE A 195 5.10 12.53 1.86
C ILE A 195 5.18 12.08 3.31
N MET A 196 6.28 12.45 3.96
CA MET A 196 6.57 12.12 5.35
C MET A 196 6.11 13.25 6.27
N LYS A 197 6.05 12.99 7.59
CA LYS A 197 5.66 13.97 8.62
C LYS A 197 6.55 15.22 8.68
N ASP A 198 7.78 15.14 8.17
CA ASP A 198 8.73 16.26 8.07
C ASP A 198 8.65 16.99 6.72
N ASP A 199 7.57 16.76 5.96
CA ASP A 199 7.34 17.26 4.60
C ASP A 199 8.35 16.78 3.55
N SER A 200 9.25 15.83 3.92
CA SER A 200 10.12 15.21 2.93
C SER A 200 9.31 14.34 1.97
N LYS A 201 9.68 14.43 0.69
CA LYS A 201 9.04 13.69 -0.39
C LYS A 201 10.01 12.63 -0.92
N LYS A 202 9.51 11.41 -1.10
CA LYS A 202 10.25 10.32 -1.74
C LYS A 202 9.40 9.73 -2.87
N THR A 203 10.01 9.58 -4.03
CA THR A 203 9.38 8.93 -5.19
C THR A 203 10.31 7.82 -5.67
N TYR A 204 9.75 6.65 -5.95
CA TYR A 204 10.49 5.52 -6.51
C TYR A 204 9.58 4.62 -7.35
N ASP A 205 10.19 3.93 -8.31
CA ASP A 205 9.51 3.01 -9.21
C ASP A 205 9.98 1.58 -8.93
N VAL A 206 9.04 0.66 -8.80
CA VAL A 206 9.35 -0.76 -8.63
C VAL A 206 8.70 -1.57 -9.75
N SER A 207 9.49 -2.40 -10.42
CA SER A 207 8.96 -3.40 -11.34
C SER A 207 8.11 -4.39 -10.57
N VAL A 208 6.89 -4.64 -11.03
CA VAL A 208 5.94 -5.55 -10.39
C VAL A 208 5.45 -6.61 -11.37
N SER A 209 5.20 -7.80 -10.85
CA SER A 209 4.47 -8.85 -11.56
C SER A 209 3.10 -9.00 -10.88
N VAL A 210 2.02 -8.76 -11.64
CA VAL A 210 0.66 -8.80 -11.10
C VAL A 210 0.03 -10.15 -11.37
N HIS A 211 -0.25 -10.90 -10.32
CA HIS A 211 -0.77 -12.27 -10.39
C HIS A 211 -2.29 -12.32 -10.15
N PRO A 212 -3.02 -13.24 -10.82
CA PRO A 212 -4.40 -13.48 -10.45
C PRO A 212 -4.46 -14.17 -9.09
N ILE A 213 -5.52 -13.91 -8.31
CA ILE A 213 -5.86 -14.83 -7.23
C ILE A 213 -6.42 -16.10 -7.87
N GLU A 214 -5.65 -17.18 -7.84
CA GLU A 214 -6.21 -18.51 -8.06
C GLU A 214 -7.24 -18.75 -6.96
N ASN A 215 -8.52 -18.83 -7.32
CA ASN A 215 -9.55 -19.31 -6.41
C ASN A 215 -9.15 -20.71 -5.99
N THR A 216 -8.46 -20.84 -4.86
CA THR A 216 -8.20 -22.14 -4.26
C THR A 216 -9.54 -22.55 -3.66
N PRO A 217 -10.17 -23.63 -4.14
CA PRO A 217 -11.47 -24.09 -3.64
C PRO A 217 -11.42 -24.49 -2.16
#